data_AF-A0A3A8WT07-F1
#
_entry.id   AF-A0A3A8WT07-F1
#
_cell.length_a   1.000
_cell.length_b   1.000
_cell.length_c   1.000
_cell.angle_alpha   90.00
_cell.angle_beta   90.00
_cell.angle_gamma   90.00
#
_symmetry.space_group_name_H-M   'P 1'
#
loop_
_entity.id
_entity.type
_entity.pdbx_description
1 polymer ?
#
loop_
_entity_poly.entity_id
_entity_poly.type
_entity_poly.pdbx_seq_one_letter_code
_entity_poly.pdbx_strand_id
1 'polypeptide(L)'
;MARKNGFWNLCFSLIPGAGQMYQGFLKRGVSIMALFFGWLVLCTFFGVDEGLVFAPVIWFFGFFDSLHRNSLTETERAELKDGFIFLQENDIEGLSLKKFRIPAAVLLIFLGSYSLLQLAVSWMVDAGFLYWGSGIVGLVYDRLPKMVFSFVILFLGIYLIMGRKKEIMDREWQKEEESVPWMAQYHEEKPGEERENEGKKEEGKEETVKEEQEEEEKQAGEEELGEGEGEI
;
A
#
# COMPACT_ATOMS: atom_id res chain seq x y z
N MET A 1 19.64 27.39 -22.99
CA MET A 1 20.93 27.16 -22.29
C MET A 1 21.80 26.31 -23.20
N ALA A 2 23.13 26.46 -23.17
CA ALA A 2 24.04 25.82 -24.12
C ALA A 2 23.97 24.27 -24.07
N ARG A 3 24.08 23.62 -25.24
CA ARG A 3 24.22 22.16 -25.37
C ARG A 3 25.34 21.68 -24.47
N LYS A 4 25.03 20.78 -23.53
CA LYS A 4 26.03 20.18 -22.64
C LYS A 4 26.90 19.21 -23.45
N ASN A 5 28.19 19.15 -23.15
CA ASN A 5 29.14 18.36 -23.93
C ASN A 5 28.82 16.86 -23.82
N GLY A 6 28.56 16.20 -24.95
CA GLY A 6 28.23 14.77 -24.99
C GLY A 6 29.31 13.85 -24.42
N PHE A 7 30.58 14.23 -24.53
CA PHE A 7 31.69 13.50 -23.92
C PHE A 7 31.62 13.50 -22.39
N TRP A 8 31.35 14.65 -21.77
CA TRP A 8 31.21 14.74 -20.32
C TRP A 8 29.97 13.98 -19.84
N ASN A 9 28.87 14.03 -20.62
CA ASN A 9 27.71 13.20 -20.33
C ASN A 9 28.03 11.70 -20.35
N LEU A 10 28.83 11.24 -21.32
CA LEU A 10 29.29 9.85 -21.39
C LEU A 10 30.10 9.48 -20.13
N CYS A 11 31.07 10.31 -19.74
CA CYS A 11 31.86 10.08 -18.53
C CYS A 11 31.00 10.01 -17.27
N PHE A 12 30.04 10.93 -17.11
CA PHE A 12 29.13 10.91 -15.96
C PHE A 12 28.12 9.75 -16.01
N SER A 13 27.71 9.31 -17.20
CA SER A 13 26.78 8.17 -17.33
C SER A 13 27.37 6.83 -16.89
N LEU A 14 28.70 6.71 -16.81
CA LEU A 14 29.38 5.53 -16.25
C LEU A 14 29.09 5.37 -14.75
N ILE A 15 28.80 6.46 -14.05
CA ILE A 15 28.34 6.41 -12.67
C ILE A 15 26.81 6.32 -12.70
N PRO A 16 26.20 5.28 -12.11
CA PRO A 16 24.75 5.10 -12.17
C PRO A 16 24.03 6.36 -11.67
N GLY A 17 23.13 6.92 -12.46
CA GLY A 17 22.34 8.10 -12.10
C GLY A 17 23.04 9.47 -12.26
N ALA A 18 24.37 9.52 -12.37
CA ALA A 18 25.09 10.81 -12.45
C ALA A 18 24.97 11.49 -13.83
N GLY A 19 24.80 10.72 -14.91
CA GLY A 19 24.54 11.27 -16.24
C GLY A 19 23.22 12.07 -16.31
N GLN A 20 22.17 11.58 -15.64
CA GLN A 20 20.89 12.29 -15.50
C GLN A 20 21.04 13.58 -14.68
N MET A 21 21.84 13.54 -13.60
CA MET A 21 22.13 14.73 -12.79
C MET A 21 22.93 15.77 -13.57
N TYR A 22 23.91 15.35 -14.38
CA TYR A 22 24.65 16.24 -15.28
C TYR A 22 23.71 16.96 -16.26
N GLN A 23 22.67 16.28 -16.72
CA GLN A 23 21.65 16.85 -17.59
C GLN A 23 20.69 17.80 -16.87
N GLY A 24 20.66 17.83 -15.53
CA GLY A 24 19.76 18.66 -14.73
C GLY A 24 18.52 17.91 -14.22
N PHE A 25 18.42 16.60 -14.45
CA PHE A 25 17.33 15.75 -13.94
C PHE A 25 17.75 15.09 -12.62
N LEU A 26 17.67 15.86 -11.54
CA LEU A 26 18.14 15.45 -10.21
C LEU A 26 17.28 14.33 -9.64
N LYS A 27 15.95 14.47 -9.67
CA LYS A 27 15.04 13.47 -9.09
C LYS A 27 15.17 12.13 -9.79
N ARG A 28 15.29 12.16 -11.12
CA ARG A 28 15.53 10.97 -11.95
C ARG A 28 16.87 10.31 -11.63
N GLY A 29 17.95 11.09 -11.59
CA GLY A 29 19.29 10.56 -11.30
C GLY A 29 19.41 9.96 -9.91
N VAL A 30 18.86 10.63 -8.89
CA VAL A 30 18.79 10.12 -7.52
C VAL A 30 17.95 8.84 -7.44
N SER A 31 16.86 8.73 -8.20
CA SER A 31 16.06 7.49 -8.25
C SER A 31 16.89 6.29 -8.74
N ILE A 32 17.68 6.49 -9.79
CA ILE A 32 18.54 5.43 -10.36
C ILE A 32 19.67 5.09 -9.40
N MET A 33 20.29 6.08 -8.75
CA MET A 33 21.29 5.84 -7.72
C MET A 33 20.73 5.03 -6.54
N ALA A 34 19.57 5.45 -6.03
CA ALA A 34 18.90 4.75 -4.93
C ALA A 34 18.54 3.32 -5.32
N LEU A 35 18.09 3.08 -6.56
CA LEU A 35 17.81 1.74 -7.05
C LEU A 35 19.07 0.88 -7.13
N PHE A 36 20.15 1.40 -7.72
CA PHE A 36 21.40 0.65 -7.91
C PHE A 36 22.07 0.32 -6.57
N PHE A 37 22.34 1.34 -5.75
CA PHE A 37 23.02 1.13 -4.47
C PHE A 37 22.10 0.46 -3.44
N GLY A 38 20.81 0.79 -3.45
CA GLY A 38 19.83 0.11 -2.61
C GLY A 38 19.75 -1.38 -2.94
N TRP A 39 19.76 -1.75 -4.23
CA TRP A 39 19.81 -3.15 -4.63
C TRP A 39 21.08 -3.87 -4.17
N LEU A 40 22.26 -3.22 -4.30
CA LEU A 40 23.51 -3.78 -3.79
C LEU A 40 23.47 -4.01 -2.29
N VAL A 41 23.03 -3.02 -1.51
CA VAL A 41 22.88 -3.13 -0.05
C VAL A 41 21.89 -4.24 0.32
N LEU A 42 20.77 -4.36 -0.40
CA LEU A 42 19.81 -5.44 -0.16
C LEU A 42 20.45 -6.81 -0.42
N CYS A 43 21.13 -7.00 -1.56
CA CYS A 43 21.75 -8.27 -1.89
C CYS A 43 22.84 -8.66 -0.87
N THR A 44 23.70 -7.73 -0.48
CA THR A 44 24.75 -8.00 0.51
C THR A 44 24.18 -8.23 1.90
N PHE A 45 23.17 -7.45 2.30
CA PHE A 45 22.54 -7.60 3.60
C PHE A 45 21.82 -8.96 3.75
N PHE A 46 21.12 -9.40 2.69
CA PHE A 46 20.44 -10.69 2.66
C PHE A 46 21.36 -11.86 2.26
N GLY A 47 22.65 -11.60 1.98
CA GLY A 47 23.59 -12.64 1.55
C GLY A 47 23.17 -13.35 0.26
N VAL A 48 22.47 -12.65 -0.64
CA VAL A 48 21.97 -13.18 -1.92
C VAL A 48 22.88 -12.69 -3.03
N ASP A 49 24.05 -13.32 -3.14
CA ASP A 49 25.07 -12.96 -4.12
C ASP A 49 24.57 -13.14 -5.56
N GLU A 50 23.68 -14.12 -5.78
CA GLU A 50 23.06 -14.37 -7.07
C GLU A 50 22.23 -13.16 -7.56
N GLY A 51 21.70 -12.35 -6.63
CA GLY A 51 20.96 -11.12 -6.92
C GLY A 51 21.84 -10.01 -7.50
N LEU A 52 23.16 -10.07 -7.31
CA LEU A 52 24.09 -9.06 -7.86
C LEU A 52 24.10 -9.06 -9.41
N VAL A 53 23.65 -10.14 -10.06
CA VAL A 53 23.49 -10.21 -11.52
C VAL A 53 22.53 -9.15 -12.07
N PHE A 54 21.61 -8.63 -11.25
CA PHE A 54 20.68 -7.56 -11.64
C PHE A 54 21.31 -6.16 -11.53
N ALA A 55 22.42 -6.00 -10.81
CA ALA A 55 23.07 -4.69 -10.67
C ALA A 55 23.56 -4.14 -12.03
N PRO A 56 24.23 -4.92 -12.91
CA PRO A 56 24.54 -4.49 -14.26
C PRO A 56 23.31 -4.07 -15.07
N VAL A 57 22.17 -4.75 -14.91
CA VAL A 57 20.92 -4.42 -15.63
C VAL A 57 20.42 -3.03 -15.23
N ILE A 58 20.39 -2.74 -13.92
CA ILE A 58 20.03 -1.42 -13.39
C ILE A 58 21.02 -0.35 -13.88
N TRP A 59 22.31 -0.67 -13.90
CA TRP A 59 23.35 0.24 -14.37
C TRP A 59 23.19 0.56 -15.86
N PHE A 60 23.02 -0.46 -16.72
CA PHE A 60 22.78 -0.26 -18.15
C PHE A 60 21.52 0.55 -18.43
N PHE A 61 20.45 0.32 -17.66
CA PHE A 61 19.25 1.15 -17.74
C PHE A 61 19.59 2.62 -17.49
N GLY A 62 20.31 2.94 -16.41
CA GLY A 62 20.73 4.31 -16.12
C GLY A 62 21.68 4.89 -17.18
N PHE A 63 22.61 4.09 -17.68
CA PHE A 63 23.56 4.48 -18.72
C PHE A 63 22.84 4.86 -20.01
N PHE A 64 21.99 3.97 -20.54
CA PHE A 64 21.25 4.21 -21.78
C PHE A 64 20.18 5.28 -21.63
N ASP A 65 19.51 5.39 -20.47
CA ASP A 65 18.56 6.47 -20.19
C ASP A 65 19.24 7.84 -20.27
N SER A 66 20.45 7.99 -19.72
CA SER A 66 21.23 9.22 -19.86
C SER A 66 21.63 9.48 -21.32
N LEU A 67 22.12 8.48 -22.05
CA LEU A 67 22.53 8.66 -23.45
C LEU A 67 21.36 9.03 -24.36
N HIS A 68 20.21 8.37 -24.21
CA HIS A 68 19.00 8.68 -24.96
C HIS A 68 18.56 10.12 -24.70
N ARG A 69 18.51 10.55 -23.44
CA ARG A 69 18.13 11.93 -23.08
C ARG A 69 19.10 13.00 -23.56
N ASN A 70 20.38 12.66 -23.69
CA ASN A 70 21.37 13.58 -24.26
C ASN A 70 21.22 13.74 -25.78
N SER A 71 20.57 12.79 -26.45
CA SER A 71 20.30 12.84 -27.89
C SER A 71 19.06 13.67 -28.27
N LEU A 72 18.18 13.95 -27.30
CA LEU A 72 16.96 14.73 -27.52
C LEU A 72 17.25 16.20 -27.87
N THR A 73 16.36 16.82 -28.63
CA THR A 73 16.46 18.25 -28.97
C THR A 73 16.14 19.14 -27.76
N GLU A 74 16.63 20.39 -27.74
CA GLU A 74 16.41 21.31 -26.59
C GLU A 74 14.92 21.58 -26.32
N THR A 75 14.09 21.56 -27.36
CA THR A 75 12.63 21.70 -27.28
C THR A 75 11.98 20.51 -26.58
N GLU A 76 12.30 19.28 -27.03
CA GLU A 76 11.81 18.05 -26.38
C GLU A 76 12.33 17.96 -24.94
N ARG A 77 13.58 18.35 -24.70
CA ARG A 77 14.21 18.31 -23.37
C ARG A 77 13.60 19.30 -22.39
N ALA A 78 13.10 20.43 -22.86
CA ALA A 78 12.41 21.43 -22.04
C ALA A 78 11.00 20.98 -21.62
N GLU A 79 10.36 20.12 -22.42
CA GLU A 79 9.06 19.52 -22.10
C GLU A 79 9.17 18.37 -21.09
N LEU A 80 10.35 17.75 -20.97
CA LEU A 80 10.60 16.72 -19.94
C LEU A 80 10.62 17.33 -18.53
N LYS A 81 9.58 17.05 -17.75
CA LYS A 81 9.54 17.38 -16.31
C LYS A 81 10.47 16.46 -15.51
N ASP A 82 11.22 17.01 -14.56
CA ASP A 82 12.03 16.22 -13.62
C ASP A 82 11.12 15.56 -12.58
N GLY A 83 11.08 14.22 -12.61
CA GLY A 83 10.28 13.39 -11.74
C GLY A 83 11.05 12.14 -11.31
N PHE A 84 10.68 11.56 -10.18
CA PHE A 84 11.20 10.27 -9.78
C PHE A 84 10.70 9.20 -10.76
N ILE A 85 11.51 8.19 -11.05
CA ILE A 85 11.14 7.14 -12.03
C ILE A 85 9.94 6.32 -11.55
N PHE A 86 9.81 6.15 -10.24
CA PHE A 86 8.82 5.28 -9.60
C PHE A 86 7.75 6.05 -8.82
N LEU A 87 7.88 7.38 -8.71
CA LEU A 87 6.96 8.21 -7.94
C LEU A 87 6.50 9.38 -8.80
N GLN A 88 5.26 9.31 -9.27
CA GLN A 88 4.64 10.42 -9.96
C GLN A 88 4.34 11.52 -8.93
N GLU A 89 4.42 12.80 -9.31
CA GLU A 89 4.30 13.91 -8.33
C GLU A 89 3.00 13.88 -7.51
N ASN A 90 1.92 13.32 -8.06
CA ASN A 90 0.64 13.11 -7.36
C ASN A 90 0.74 12.02 -6.27
N ASP A 91 1.66 11.06 -6.41
CA ASP A 91 1.91 10.05 -5.38
C ASP A 91 2.69 10.63 -4.21
N ILE A 92 3.50 11.67 -4.40
CA ILE A 92 4.33 12.25 -3.33
C ILE A 92 3.48 13.02 -2.32
N GLU A 93 2.40 13.65 -2.78
CA GLU A 93 1.36 14.25 -1.91
C GLU A 93 0.47 13.19 -1.26
N GLY A 94 0.26 12.03 -1.93
CA GLY A 94 -0.48 10.87 -1.41
C GLY A 94 0.35 9.88 -0.57
N LEU A 95 1.67 10.02 -0.57
CA LEU A 95 2.65 9.28 0.24
C LEU A 95 2.59 9.78 1.67
N SER A 96 1.43 9.62 2.30
CA SER A 96 1.35 9.72 3.73
C SER A 96 2.31 8.70 4.31
N LEU A 97 3.39 9.17 4.95
CA LEU A 97 4.35 8.34 5.68
C LEU A 97 3.66 7.33 6.61
N LYS A 98 2.39 7.56 6.99
CA LYS A 98 1.52 6.57 7.66
C LYS A 98 1.39 5.23 6.92
N LYS A 99 1.25 5.20 5.59
CA LYS A 99 1.10 3.95 4.81
C LYS A 99 2.38 3.11 4.83
N PHE A 100 3.55 3.76 4.81
CA PHE A 100 4.85 3.08 4.87
C PHE A 100 5.40 2.92 6.29
N ARG A 101 4.84 3.59 7.29
CA ARG A 101 5.32 3.54 8.68
C ARG A 101 5.31 2.12 9.24
N ILE A 102 4.22 1.39 9.04
CA ILE A 102 4.08 0.03 9.55
C ILE A 102 5.04 -0.93 8.83
N PRO A 103 5.05 -1.06 7.49
CA PRO A 103 5.99 -1.97 6.83
C PRO A 103 7.45 -1.58 7.06
N ALA A 104 7.79 -0.28 7.09
CA ALA A 104 9.15 0.16 7.42
C ALA A 104 9.55 -0.18 8.86
N ALA A 105 8.65 -0.01 9.83
CA ALA A 105 8.89 -0.39 11.23
C ALA A 105 9.04 -1.91 11.38
N VAL A 106 8.17 -2.70 10.75
CA VAL A 106 8.25 -4.18 10.77
C VAL A 106 9.57 -4.63 10.14
N LEU A 107 9.95 -4.07 8.99
CA LEU A 107 11.21 -4.38 8.32
C LEU A 107 12.39 -4.03 9.23
N LEU A 108 12.38 -2.85 9.87
CA LEU A 108 13.43 -2.42 10.80
C LEU A 108 13.53 -3.34 12.03
N ILE A 109 12.41 -3.79 12.59
CA ILE A 109 12.39 -4.74 13.71
C ILE A 109 13.01 -6.08 13.27
N PHE A 110 12.59 -6.62 12.12
CA PHE A 110 13.17 -7.84 11.57
C PHE A 110 14.67 -7.69 11.33
N LEU A 111 15.09 -6.57 10.74
CA LEU A 111 16.50 -6.24 10.48
C LEU A 111 17.31 -6.18 11.78
N GLY A 112 16.79 -5.49 12.79
CA GLY A 112 17.42 -5.35 14.10
C GLY A 112 17.50 -6.68 14.84
N SER A 113 16.43 -7.46 14.87
CA SER A 113 16.42 -8.80 15.48
C SER A 113 17.41 -9.75 14.81
N TYR A 114 17.47 -9.75 13.48
CA TYR A 114 18.45 -10.55 12.74
C TYR A 114 19.89 -10.13 13.05
N SER A 115 20.17 -8.82 13.08
CA SER A 115 21.50 -8.30 13.45
C SER A 115 21.90 -8.67 14.88
N LEU A 116 20.96 -8.64 15.83
CA LEU A 116 21.19 -9.07 17.21
C LEU A 116 21.49 -10.57 17.30
N LEU A 117 20.77 -11.39 16.53
CA LEU A 117 21.00 -12.84 16.49
C LEU A 117 22.40 -13.18 15.96
N GLN A 118 22.82 -12.53 14.87
CA GLN A 118 24.19 -12.69 14.36
C GLN A 118 25.21 -12.31 15.44
N LEU A 119 25.04 -11.17 16.10
CA LEU A 119 25.97 -10.73 17.15
C LEU A 119 26.08 -11.75 18.29
N ALA A 120 24.95 -12.32 18.73
CA ALA A 120 24.92 -13.35 19.75
C ALA A 120 25.63 -14.64 19.31
N VAL A 121 25.37 -15.11 18.08
CA VAL A 121 26.03 -16.32 17.55
C VAL A 121 27.53 -16.09 17.37
N SER A 122 27.95 -14.92 16.88
CA SER A 122 29.37 -14.55 16.80
C SER A 122 30.03 -14.65 18.16
N TRP A 123 29.42 -14.06 19.18
CA TRP A 123 29.91 -14.12 20.56
C TRP A 123 30.02 -15.56 21.08
N MET A 124 29.05 -16.42 20.75
CA MET A 124 29.09 -17.83 21.14
C MET A 124 30.19 -18.62 20.40
N VAL A 125 30.49 -18.25 19.15
CA VAL A 125 31.62 -18.82 18.41
C VAL A 125 32.95 -18.39 19.03
N ASP A 126 33.12 -17.10 19.31
CA ASP A 126 34.35 -16.56 19.90
C ASP A 126 34.59 -17.09 21.33
N ALA A 127 33.51 -17.30 22.10
CA ALA A 127 33.56 -17.95 23.41
C ALA A 127 33.87 -19.46 23.34
N GLY A 128 33.92 -20.05 22.14
CA GLY A 128 34.21 -21.46 21.91
C GLY A 128 33.02 -22.41 22.14
N PHE A 129 31.80 -21.88 22.30
CA PHE A 129 30.59 -22.69 22.47
C PHE A 129 30.07 -23.23 21.12
N LEU A 130 30.28 -22.49 20.04
CA LEU A 130 29.98 -22.90 18.66
C LEU A 130 31.25 -22.85 17.80
N TYR A 131 31.24 -23.60 16.70
CA TYR A 131 32.29 -23.55 15.69
C TYR A 131 31.74 -22.95 14.40
N TRP A 132 32.57 -22.22 13.66
CA TRP A 132 32.20 -21.65 12.36
C TRP A 132 31.65 -22.69 11.37
N GLY A 133 32.14 -23.93 11.43
CA GLY A 133 31.65 -25.04 10.60
C GLY A 133 30.38 -25.73 11.11
N SER A 134 29.83 -25.29 12.25
CA SER A 134 28.62 -25.91 12.80
C SER A 134 27.39 -25.55 11.96
N GLY A 135 26.47 -26.51 11.82
CA GLY A 135 25.25 -26.31 11.02
C GLY A 135 24.39 -25.13 11.51
N ILE A 136 24.46 -24.80 12.80
CA ILE A 136 23.73 -23.67 13.42
C ILE A 136 24.29 -22.33 12.94
N VAL A 137 25.62 -22.17 12.90
CA VAL A 137 26.26 -20.93 12.42
C VAL A 137 25.94 -20.72 10.94
N GLY A 138 26.12 -21.75 10.11
CA GLY A 138 25.74 -21.65 8.70
C GLY A 138 24.24 -21.49 8.47
N LEU A 139 23.37 -21.96 9.37
CA LEU A 139 21.93 -21.67 9.30
C LEU A 139 21.66 -20.20 9.55
N VAL A 140 22.32 -19.59 10.54
CA VAL A 140 22.09 -18.21 10.93
C VAL A 140 22.70 -17.21 9.96
N TYR A 141 23.93 -17.45 9.50
CA TYR A 141 24.65 -16.53 8.62
C TYR A 141 24.32 -16.72 7.14
N ASP A 142 24.15 -17.96 6.67
CA ASP A 142 23.99 -18.22 5.23
C ASP A 142 22.54 -18.51 4.83
N ARG A 143 21.82 -19.32 5.62
CA ARG A 143 20.49 -19.83 5.20
C ARG A 143 19.34 -18.92 5.61
N LEU A 144 19.33 -18.40 6.83
CA LEU A 144 18.26 -17.54 7.34
C LEU A 144 18.02 -16.32 6.45
N PRO A 145 19.06 -15.55 6.05
CA PRO A 145 18.88 -14.39 5.17
C PRO A 145 18.27 -14.75 3.83
N LYS A 146 18.77 -15.83 3.20
CA LYS A 146 18.26 -16.36 1.93
C LYS A 146 16.80 -16.82 2.05
N MET A 147 16.43 -17.44 3.16
CA MET A 147 15.04 -17.83 3.44
C MET A 147 14.14 -16.61 3.59
N VAL A 148 14.54 -15.62 4.39
CA VAL A 148 13.77 -14.37 4.56
C VAL A 148 13.56 -13.68 3.21
N PHE A 149 14.63 -13.54 2.42
CA PHE A 149 14.55 -12.96 1.08
C PHE A 149 13.60 -13.74 0.16
N SER A 150 13.64 -15.08 0.22
CA SER A 150 12.72 -15.93 -0.54
C SER A 150 11.26 -15.72 -0.14
N PHE A 151 10.97 -15.63 1.16
CA PHE A 151 9.63 -15.32 1.65
C PHE A 151 9.16 -13.91 1.24
N VAL A 152 10.06 -12.93 1.26
CA VAL A 152 9.78 -11.56 0.79
C VAL A 152 9.41 -11.56 -0.69
N ILE A 153 10.19 -12.24 -1.53
CA ILE A 153 9.89 -12.36 -2.97
C ILE A 153 8.56 -13.08 -3.18
N LEU A 154 8.33 -14.18 -2.46
CA LEU A 154 7.07 -14.93 -2.57
C LEU A 154 5.88 -14.06 -2.20
N PHE A 155 5.98 -13.31 -1.10
CA PHE A 155 4.95 -12.39 -0.66
C PHE A 155 4.72 -11.25 -1.68
N LEU A 156 5.79 -10.66 -2.23
CA LEU A 156 5.70 -9.66 -3.30
C LEU A 156 5.01 -10.23 -4.55
N GLY A 157 5.34 -11.45 -4.94
CA GLY A 157 4.71 -12.13 -6.09
C GLY A 157 3.21 -12.32 -5.87
N ILE A 158 2.81 -12.82 -4.71
CA ILE A 158 1.38 -12.97 -4.35
C ILE A 158 0.67 -11.61 -4.31
N TYR A 159 1.30 -10.60 -3.69
CA TYR A 159 0.76 -9.25 -3.61
C TYR A 159 0.52 -8.64 -4.99
N LEU A 160 1.48 -8.80 -5.91
CA LEU A 160 1.38 -8.29 -7.28
C LEU A 160 0.23 -8.95 -8.07
N ILE A 161 -0.02 -10.24 -7.83
CA ILE A 161 -1.15 -10.97 -8.42
C ILE A 161 -2.48 -10.45 -7.86
N MET A 162 -2.56 -10.24 -6.55
CA MET A 162 -3.79 -9.81 -5.88
C MET A 162 -4.20 -8.37 -6.25
N GLY A 163 -3.22 -7.47 -6.43
CA GLY A 163 -3.47 -6.09 -6.85
C GLY A 163 -4.14 -6.00 -8.22
N ARG A 164 -3.70 -6.83 -9.17
CA ARG A 164 -4.34 -6.91 -10.50
C ARG A 164 -5.77 -7.46 -10.46
N LYS A 165 -6.07 -8.39 -9.55
CA LYS A 165 -7.43 -8.93 -9.41
C LYS A 165 -8.41 -7.85 -8.94
N LYS A 166 -7.96 -6.94 -8.08
CA LYS A 166 -8.79 -5.83 -7.60
C LYS A 166 -9.11 -4.83 -8.72
N GLU A 167 -8.10 -4.42 -9.50
CA GLU A 167 -8.33 -3.51 -10.64
C GLU A 167 -9.19 -4.12 -11.75
N ILE A 168 -9.05 -5.43 -12.01
CA ILE A 168 -9.88 -6.12 -13.01
C ILE A 168 -11.32 -6.26 -12.51
N MET A 169 -11.52 -6.64 -11.24
CA MET A 169 -12.86 -6.63 -10.64
C MET A 169 -13.45 -5.23 -10.72
N ASP A 170 -12.80 -4.20 -10.18
CA ASP A 170 -13.34 -2.84 -10.13
C ASP A 170 -13.74 -2.34 -11.54
N ARG A 171 -12.96 -2.71 -12.58
CA ARG A 171 -13.25 -2.36 -13.97
C ARG A 171 -14.35 -3.22 -14.61
N GLU A 172 -14.53 -4.46 -14.18
CA GLU A 172 -15.65 -5.32 -14.57
C GLU A 172 -16.95 -4.89 -13.89
N TRP A 173 -16.92 -4.64 -12.57
CA TRP A 173 -18.04 -4.08 -11.79
C TRP A 173 -18.51 -2.73 -12.36
N GLN A 174 -17.59 -1.81 -12.68
CA GLN A 174 -17.93 -0.51 -13.29
C GLN A 174 -18.56 -0.67 -14.68
N LYS A 175 -18.09 -1.61 -15.50
CA LYS A 175 -18.71 -1.91 -16.80
C LYS A 175 -20.08 -2.55 -16.66
N GLU A 176 -20.25 -3.41 -15.66
CA GLU A 176 -21.53 -4.04 -15.35
C GLU A 176 -22.52 -2.95 -14.91
N GLU A 177 -22.15 -2.10 -13.96
CA GLU A 177 -22.94 -0.96 -13.47
C GLU A 177 -23.30 0.06 -14.56
N GLU A 178 -22.39 0.36 -15.50
CA GLU A 178 -22.64 1.24 -16.65
C GLU A 178 -23.53 0.58 -17.73
N SER A 179 -23.47 -0.75 -17.88
CA SER A 179 -24.24 -1.52 -18.87
C SER A 179 -25.66 -1.88 -18.43
N VAL A 180 -25.95 -1.86 -17.13
CA VAL A 180 -27.28 -2.08 -16.55
C VAL A 180 -27.67 -0.90 -15.65
N PRO A 181 -28.19 0.22 -16.21
CA PRO A 181 -28.53 1.43 -15.46
C PRO A 181 -29.53 1.23 -14.31
N TRP A 182 -30.33 0.17 -14.38
CA TRP A 182 -31.31 -0.19 -13.35
C TRP A 182 -30.68 -0.84 -12.10
N MET A 183 -29.42 -1.31 -12.15
CA MET A 183 -28.70 -1.84 -10.99
C MET A 183 -28.14 -0.73 -10.08
N ALA A 184 -27.81 0.44 -10.63
CA ALA A 184 -27.48 1.62 -9.84
C ALA A 184 -28.65 2.04 -8.92
N GLN A 185 -29.89 1.85 -9.40
CA GLN A 185 -31.10 2.10 -8.61
C GLN A 185 -31.24 1.13 -7.42
N TYR A 186 -30.77 -0.13 -7.55
CA TYR A 186 -30.79 -1.13 -6.47
C TYR A 186 -29.78 -0.85 -5.34
N HIS A 187 -28.69 -0.14 -5.63
CA HIS A 187 -27.75 0.28 -4.57
C HIS A 187 -28.31 1.45 -3.73
N GLU A 188 -29.25 2.22 -4.27
CA GLU A 188 -30.05 3.19 -3.51
C GLU A 188 -31.28 2.54 -2.83
N GLU A 189 -31.96 1.60 -3.51
CA GLU A 189 -33.10 0.83 -2.97
C GLU A 189 -32.64 -0.47 -2.31
N LYS A 190 -32.14 -0.40 -1.07
CA LYS A 190 -31.97 -1.61 -0.24
C LYS A 190 -33.33 -2.33 -0.10
N PRO A 191 -33.47 -3.61 -0.51
CA PRO A 191 -34.71 -4.37 -0.37
C PRO A 191 -34.81 -4.93 1.06
N GLY A 192 -34.91 -4.02 2.02
CA GLY A 192 -34.97 -4.30 3.45
C GLY A 192 -35.56 -3.18 4.30
N GLU A 193 -35.57 -1.92 3.82
CA GLU A 193 -36.12 -0.79 4.59
C GLU A 193 -37.61 -0.51 4.29
N GLU A 194 -38.15 -0.91 3.13
CA GLU A 194 -39.58 -0.69 2.84
C GLU A 194 -40.50 -1.62 3.62
N ARG A 195 -40.13 -2.90 3.81
CA ARG A 195 -40.94 -3.83 4.63
C ARG A 195 -40.87 -3.51 6.13
N GLU A 196 -39.78 -2.91 6.59
CA GLU A 196 -39.67 -2.42 7.97
C GLU A 196 -40.51 -1.16 8.20
N ASN A 197 -40.64 -0.28 7.20
CA ASN A 197 -41.48 0.91 7.29
C ASN A 197 -42.98 0.62 7.09
N GLU A 198 -43.35 -0.39 6.30
CA GLU A 198 -44.75 -0.84 6.23
C GLU A 198 -45.18 -1.58 7.50
N GLY A 199 -44.33 -2.46 8.04
CA GLY A 199 -44.58 -3.14 9.32
C GLY A 199 -44.70 -2.17 10.51
N LYS A 200 -43.83 -1.16 10.59
CA LYS A 200 -43.92 -0.12 11.64
C LYS A 200 -45.12 0.83 11.48
N LYS A 201 -45.63 1.02 10.25
CA LYS A 201 -46.86 1.80 10.02
C LYS A 201 -48.13 1.05 10.43
N GLU A 202 -48.13 -0.28 10.31
CA GLU A 202 -49.25 -1.12 10.76
C GLU A 202 -49.20 -1.34 12.28
N GLU A 203 -48.03 -1.61 12.87
CA GLU A 203 -47.86 -1.70 14.33
C GLU A 203 -48.20 -0.37 15.03
N GLY A 204 -47.74 0.76 14.49
CA GLY A 204 -48.08 2.07 15.05
C GLY A 204 -49.57 2.42 14.97
N LYS A 205 -50.31 1.89 13.99
CA LYS A 205 -51.77 2.08 13.91
C LYS A 205 -52.54 1.19 14.89
N GLU A 206 -52.09 -0.04 15.12
CA GLU A 206 -52.70 -0.92 16.12
C GLU A 206 -52.41 -0.47 17.56
N GLU A 207 -51.23 0.11 17.84
CA GLU A 207 -50.93 0.70 19.16
C GLU A 207 -51.73 1.98 19.41
N THR A 208 -51.87 2.88 18.41
CA THR A 208 -52.67 4.11 18.58
C THR A 208 -54.16 3.80 18.83
N VAL A 209 -54.72 2.78 18.16
CA VAL A 209 -56.13 2.38 18.35
C VAL A 209 -56.35 1.70 19.72
N LYS A 210 -55.35 1.00 20.26
CA LYS A 210 -55.43 0.42 21.62
C LYS A 210 -55.28 1.48 22.70
N GLU A 211 -54.42 2.48 22.52
CA GLU A 211 -54.28 3.59 23.47
C GLU A 211 -55.53 4.49 23.49
N GLU A 212 -56.15 4.78 22.33
CA GLU A 212 -57.42 5.54 22.28
C GLU A 212 -58.57 4.78 22.95
N GLN A 213 -58.65 3.45 22.79
CA GLN A 213 -59.65 2.63 23.48
C GLN A 213 -59.43 2.57 25.00
N GLU A 214 -58.17 2.52 25.45
CA GLU A 214 -57.85 2.48 26.88
C GLU A 214 -58.00 3.85 27.57
N GLU A 215 -57.87 4.97 26.83
CA GLU A 215 -58.20 6.32 27.32
C GLU A 215 -59.71 6.57 27.37
N GLU A 216 -60.50 6.11 26.39
CA GLU A 216 -61.98 6.19 26.46
C GLU A 216 -62.54 5.35 27.62
N GLU A 217 -61.98 4.17 27.89
CA GLU A 217 -62.43 3.33 29.02
C GLU A 217 -62.06 3.94 30.39
N LYS A 218 -60.92 4.67 30.48
CA LYS A 218 -60.53 5.40 31.68
C LYS A 218 -61.35 6.67 31.90
N GLN A 219 -61.71 7.40 30.83
CA GLN A 219 -62.61 8.56 30.94
C GLN A 219 -64.05 8.15 31.27
N ALA A 220 -64.55 7.03 30.74
CA ALA A 220 -65.86 6.48 31.11
C ALA A 220 -65.89 5.96 32.57
N GLY A 221 -64.76 5.46 33.08
CA GLY A 221 -64.62 5.01 34.48
C GLY A 221 -64.49 6.13 35.51
N GLU A 222 -63.98 7.31 35.13
CA GLU A 222 -63.93 8.49 36.00
C GLU A 222 -65.23 9.32 36.01
N GLU A 223 -66.08 9.23 34.98
CA GLU A 223 -67.43 9.83 35.00
C GLU A 223 -68.43 9.00 35.85
N GLU A 224 -68.29 7.68 35.95
CA GLU A 224 -69.17 6.83 36.80
C GLU A 224 -68.78 6.81 38.30
N LEU A 225 -67.64 7.39 38.69
CA LEU A 225 -67.24 7.54 40.11
C LEU A 225 -67.45 8.95 40.68
N GLY A 226 -67.99 9.88 39.87
CA GLY A 226 -68.37 11.25 40.26
C GLY A 226 -69.86 11.43 40.60
N GLU A 227 -70.73 10.50 40.25
CA GLU A 227 -72.17 10.50 40.60
C GLU A 227 -72.44 9.48 41.73
N GLY A 228 -71.89 9.75 42.91
CA GLY A 228 -72.02 8.83 44.06
C GLY A 228 -71.96 9.47 45.45
N GLU A 229 -71.95 10.80 45.56
CA GLU A 229 -72.12 11.49 46.84
C GLU A 229 -73.02 12.72 46.67
N GLY A 230 -74.34 12.51 46.78
CA GLY A 230 -75.31 13.60 46.82
C GLY A 230 -76.77 13.17 46.65
N GLU A 231 -77.32 12.34 47.56
CA GLU A 231 -78.72 12.39 48.02
C GLU A 231 -79.01 11.26 49.05
N ILE A 232 -78.90 11.57 50.35
CA ILE A 232 -79.94 11.35 51.39
C ILE A 232 -79.82 12.49 52.40
#